data_AF-A0A7S7FZN0-F1
#
_entry.id   AF-A0A7S7FZN0-F1
#
_cell.length_a   1.000
_cell.length_b   1.000
_cell.length_c   1.000
_cell.angle_alpha   90.00
_cell.angle_beta   90.00
_cell.angle_gamma   90.00
#
_symmetry.space_group_name_H-M   'P 1'
#
loop_
_entity.id
_entity.type
_entity.pdbx_description
1 polymer ?
#
loop_
_entity_poly.entity_id
_entity_poly.type
_entity_poly.pdbx_seq_one_letter_code
_entity_poly.pdbx_strand_id
1 'polypeptide(L)'
;MSASFYANPFIKGCAVNKLDFGILSVLEIDVNFNCNVITGNDGYLRGASGGHSDVAYGSKIAIVAAPLIRGRISSVVDRVQTIVTPGNTIDVLVTDLGIAVNPIRTDLLMWLKSAGIVVKDICELRDLAYSIVGKPLPINYDTNRVIALIEYRDGTLIDTVYKVK
;
A
#
# COMPACT_ATOMS: atom_id res chain seq x y z
N MET A 1 -7.28 -11.62 23.75
CA MET A 1 -6.37 -10.66 23.08
C MET A 1 -7.23 -9.52 22.56
N SER A 2 -6.92 -8.26 22.89
CA SER A 2 -7.74 -7.10 22.49
C SER A 2 -7.11 -6.36 21.30
N ALA A 3 -7.92 -5.61 20.55
CA ALA A 3 -7.41 -4.73 19.50
C ALA A 3 -6.41 -3.70 20.05
N SER A 4 -6.61 -3.25 21.29
CA SER A 4 -5.70 -2.32 21.97
C SER A 4 -4.32 -2.94 22.17
N PHE A 5 -4.23 -4.16 22.71
CA PHE A 5 -2.97 -4.88 22.83
C PHE A 5 -2.32 -5.20 21.46
N TYR A 6 -3.16 -5.43 20.44
CA TYR A 6 -2.68 -5.79 19.11
C TYR A 6 -1.94 -4.63 18.43
N ALA A 7 -2.56 -3.45 18.30
CA ALA A 7 -2.11 -2.43 17.34
C ALA A 7 -2.23 -0.94 17.77
N ASN A 8 -2.71 -0.64 18.98
CA ASN A 8 -2.98 0.74 19.42
C ASN A 8 -1.70 1.60 19.62
N PRO A 9 -1.47 2.66 18.83
CA PRO A 9 -0.24 3.46 18.96
C PRO A 9 -0.15 4.28 20.26
N PHE A 10 -1.23 4.39 21.03
CA PHE A 10 -1.30 5.20 22.26
C PHE A 10 -1.02 4.43 23.55
N ILE A 11 -0.54 3.19 23.46
CA ILE A 11 -0.14 2.40 24.64
C ILE A 11 1.36 2.09 24.64
N LYS A 12 1.89 1.72 25.81
CA LYS A 12 3.33 1.48 26.04
C LYS A 12 3.94 0.34 25.21
N GLY A 13 3.11 -0.51 24.59
CA GLY A 13 3.58 -1.58 23.73
C GLY A 13 2.44 -2.35 23.09
N CYS A 14 2.58 -2.62 21.79
CA CYS A 14 1.64 -3.40 20.99
C CYS A 14 2.31 -4.64 20.41
N ALA A 15 1.52 -5.67 20.14
CA ALA A 15 2.00 -6.90 19.50
C ALA A 15 2.63 -6.63 18.13
N VAL A 16 2.06 -5.73 17.32
CA VAL A 16 2.62 -5.39 16.00
C VAL A 16 4.05 -4.88 16.05
N ASN A 17 4.48 -4.21 17.15
CA ASN A 17 5.84 -3.70 17.33
C ASN A 17 6.88 -4.81 17.61
N LYS A 18 6.44 -6.07 17.68
CA LYS A 18 7.30 -7.25 17.87
C LYS A 18 7.37 -8.13 16.62
N LEU A 19 6.75 -7.72 15.52
CA LEU A 19 6.79 -8.45 14.27
C LEU A 19 8.12 -8.22 13.56
N ASP A 20 8.78 -9.31 13.18
CA ASP A 20 9.92 -9.23 12.25
C ASP A 20 9.43 -8.96 10.83
N PHE A 21 8.33 -9.62 10.43
CA PHE A 21 7.74 -9.50 9.09
C PHE A 21 6.23 -9.30 9.17
N GLY A 22 5.72 -8.35 8.38
CA GLY A 22 4.29 -8.14 8.15
C GLY A 22 3.98 -8.35 6.66
N ILE A 23 3.12 -9.31 6.33
CA ILE A 23 2.70 -9.57 4.95
C ILE A 23 1.30 -9.00 4.75
N LEU A 24 1.18 -8.08 3.80
CA LEU A 24 -0.01 -7.29 3.52
C LEU A 24 -0.46 -7.47 2.07
N SER A 25 -1.67 -7.05 1.76
CA SER A 25 -2.24 -7.07 0.42
C SER A 25 -2.82 -5.70 0.07
N VAL A 26 -2.89 -5.37 -1.22
CA VAL A 26 -3.39 -4.07 -1.69
C VAL A 26 -4.46 -4.20 -2.77
N LEU A 27 -5.32 -3.18 -2.87
CA LEU A 27 -6.09 -2.91 -4.08
C LEU A 27 -5.22 -2.19 -5.11
N GLU A 28 -4.52 -1.13 -4.67
CA GLU A 28 -3.54 -0.38 -5.46
C GLU A 28 -2.33 -0.04 -4.58
N ILE A 29 -1.15 -0.01 -5.18
CA ILE A 29 0.07 0.57 -4.62
C ILE A 29 0.66 1.52 -5.66
N ASP A 30 1.09 2.71 -5.23
CA ASP A 30 1.72 3.67 -6.16
C ASP A 30 3.24 3.57 -6.18
N VAL A 31 3.86 4.30 -7.12
CA VAL A 31 5.33 4.35 -7.26
C VAL A 31 6.04 4.97 -6.04
N ASN A 32 5.30 5.62 -5.13
CA ASN A 32 5.82 6.09 -3.85
C ASN A 32 5.52 5.09 -2.71
N PHE A 33 5.11 3.86 -3.05
CA PHE A 33 4.74 2.78 -2.14
C PHE A 33 3.50 3.05 -1.27
N ASN A 34 2.74 4.13 -1.51
CA ASN A 34 1.50 4.34 -0.78
C ASN A 34 0.50 3.27 -1.18
N CYS A 35 -0.24 2.75 -0.20
CA CYS A 35 -1.17 1.66 -0.39
C CYS A 35 -2.62 2.10 -0.21
N ASN A 36 -3.46 1.66 -1.14
CA ASN A 36 -4.92 1.74 -1.06
C ASN A 36 -5.50 0.34 -0.79
N VAL A 37 -6.35 0.28 0.23
CA VAL A 37 -7.13 -0.91 0.60
C VAL A 37 -8.60 -0.60 0.83
N ILE A 38 -9.07 0.59 0.43
CA ILE A 38 -10.42 1.10 0.74
C ILE A 38 -11.25 1.35 -0.52
N THR A 39 -10.73 2.07 -1.51
CA THR A 39 -11.47 2.43 -2.74
C THR A 39 -11.14 1.46 -3.87
N GLY A 40 -12.17 0.98 -4.55
CA GLY A 40 -12.01 0.18 -5.76
C GLY A 40 -11.52 1.01 -6.95
N ASN A 41 -11.19 0.35 -8.05
CA ASN A 41 -10.78 0.97 -9.31
C ASN A 41 -11.85 1.88 -9.98
N ASP A 42 -13.07 1.90 -9.44
CA ASP A 42 -14.19 2.75 -9.83
C ASP A 42 -14.47 3.88 -8.82
N GLY A 43 -13.62 4.03 -7.80
CA GLY A 43 -13.70 5.09 -6.80
C GLY A 43 -14.69 4.82 -5.66
N TYR A 44 -15.43 3.71 -5.69
CA TYR A 44 -16.37 3.37 -4.64
C TYR A 44 -15.67 2.69 -3.45
N LEU A 45 -16.11 3.05 -2.24
CA LEU A 45 -15.71 2.39 -1.00
C LEU A 45 -16.15 0.90 -1.02
N ARG A 46 -15.18 -0.01 -0.90
CA ARG A 46 -15.45 -1.46 -0.88
C ARG A 46 -14.42 -2.30 -0.11
N GLY A 47 -13.42 -1.64 0.46
CA GLY A 47 -12.41 -2.29 1.29
C GLY A 47 -12.49 -1.87 2.75
N ALA A 48 -11.41 -2.09 3.47
CA ALA A 48 -11.29 -1.77 4.89
C ALA A 48 -9.85 -1.38 5.21
N SER A 49 -9.67 -0.42 6.12
CA SER A 49 -8.35 -0.07 6.62
C SER A 49 -7.71 -1.24 7.39
N GLY A 50 -8.50 -1.87 8.28
CA GLY A 50 -8.03 -2.95 9.13
C GLY A 50 -6.86 -2.51 10.01
N GLY A 51 -5.92 -3.42 10.26
CA GLY A 51 -4.63 -3.10 10.88
C GLY A 51 -3.51 -2.96 9.85
N HIS A 52 -3.82 -2.64 8.58
CA HIS A 52 -2.85 -2.63 7.49
C HIS A 52 -1.72 -1.64 7.77
N SER A 53 -2.07 -0.39 8.11
CA SER A 53 -1.10 0.65 8.48
C SER A 53 -0.38 0.35 9.79
N ASP A 54 -1.05 -0.30 10.74
CA ASP A 54 -0.44 -0.66 12.03
C ASP A 54 0.64 -1.73 11.89
N VAL A 55 0.36 -2.78 11.11
CA VAL A 55 1.33 -3.85 10.83
C VAL A 55 2.47 -3.32 9.98
N ALA A 56 2.18 -2.49 8.96
CA ALA A 56 3.20 -1.84 8.15
C ALA A 56 4.16 -1.01 9.01
N TYR A 57 3.63 -0.19 9.92
CA TYR A 57 4.46 0.61 10.82
C TYR A 57 5.21 -0.24 11.87
N GLY A 58 4.54 -1.23 12.46
CA GLY A 58 5.08 -1.97 13.61
C GLY A 58 6.11 -3.04 13.24
N SER A 59 6.05 -3.59 12.03
CA SER A 59 6.93 -4.66 11.59
C SER A 59 8.33 -4.13 11.24
N LYS A 60 9.38 -4.94 11.47
CA LYS A 60 10.73 -4.58 11.00
C LYS A 60 10.83 -4.56 9.47
N ILE A 61 10.07 -5.45 8.81
CA ILE A 61 9.97 -5.55 7.35
C ILE A 61 8.49 -5.72 6.96
N ALA A 62 7.92 -4.72 6.31
CA ALA A 62 6.58 -4.73 5.75
C ALA A 62 6.61 -5.08 4.25
N ILE A 63 5.96 -6.19 3.89
CA ILE A 63 5.92 -6.72 2.54
C ILE A 63 4.48 -6.64 2.03
N VAL A 64 4.28 -5.97 0.92
CA VAL A 64 3.03 -6.01 0.16
C VAL A 64 3.12 -7.10 -0.89
N ALA A 65 2.17 -8.02 -0.89
CA ALA A 65 2.03 -9.06 -1.90
C ALA A 65 0.73 -8.83 -2.71
N ALA A 66 0.87 -8.69 -4.02
CA ALA A 66 -0.27 -8.57 -4.93
C ALA A 66 0.09 -9.08 -6.34
N PRO A 67 -0.84 -9.69 -7.08
CA PRO A 67 -0.64 -9.87 -8.52
C PRO A 67 -0.45 -8.50 -9.17
N LEU A 68 0.44 -8.38 -10.15
CA LEU A 68 0.69 -7.11 -10.84
C LEU A 68 -0.58 -6.64 -11.56
N ILE A 69 -1.37 -7.59 -12.07
CA ILE A 69 -2.60 -7.35 -12.82
C ILE A 69 -3.76 -8.18 -12.24
N ARG A 70 -4.92 -7.55 -12.10
CA ARG A 70 -6.19 -8.17 -11.71
C ARG A 70 -7.21 -7.98 -12.84
N GLY A 71 -7.28 -8.93 -13.76
CA GLY A 71 -8.14 -8.83 -14.95
C GLY A 71 -7.66 -7.71 -15.88
N ARG A 72 -8.32 -6.54 -15.83
CA ARG A 72 -7.95 -5.34 -16.63
C ARG A 72 -7.42 -4.19 -15.77
N ILE A 73 -7.09 -4.46 -14.51
CA ILE A 73 -6.69 -3.45 -13.53
C ILE A 73 -5.23 -3.69 -13.15
N SER A 74 -4.41 -2.65 -13.20
CA SER A 74 -3.05 -2.69 -12.64
C SER A 74 -3.09 -2.52 -11.13
N SER A 75 -2.41 -3.38 -10.37
CA SER A 75 -2.19 -3.15 -8.94
C SER A 75 -1.17 -2.05 -8.67
N VAL A 76 -0.24 -1.80 -9.61
CA VAL A 76 0.80 -0.76 -9.46
C VAL A 76 0.42 0.45 -10.33
N VAL A 77 0.28 1.61 -9.72
CA VAL A 77 -0.23 2.83 -10.38
C VAL A 77 0.69 4.03 -10.16
N ASP A 78 0.43 5.13 -10.87
CA ASP A 78 1.17 6.39 -10.67
C ASP A 78 0.89 7.01 -9.29
N ARG A 79 -0.38 6.99 -8.88
CA ARG A 79 -0.86 7.51 -7.60
C ARG A 79 -2.10 6.71 -7.21
N VAL A 80 -2.16 6.26 -5.96
CA VAL A 80 -3.35 5.56 -5.47
C VAL A 80 -4.53 6.51 -5.33
N GLN A 81 -5.75 5.96 -5.42
CA GLN A 81 -6.95 6.78 -5.23
C GLN A 81 -7.15 7.23 -3.77
N THR A 82 -6.71 6.42 -2.81
CA THR A 82 -6.85 6.71 -1.39
C THR A 82 -5.65 6.15 -0.63
N ILE A 83 -4.91 7.03 0.05
CA ILE A 83 -3.78 6.63 0.88
C ILE A 83 -4.32 6.14 2.22
N VAL A 84 -4.17 4.84 2.47
CA VAL A 84 -4.50 4.22 3.78
C VAL A 84 -3.23 3.90 4.55
N THR A 85 -2.18 3.48 3.86
CA THR A 85 -0.86 3.21 4.47
C THR A 85 0.20 3.98 3.70
N PRO A 86 0.97 4.84 4.38
CA PRO A 86 1.96 5.68 3.74
C PRO A 86 3.17 4.84 3.30
N GLY A 87 3.70 5.16 2.12
CA GLY A 87 4.75 4.34 1.51
C GLY A 87 6.06 4.30 2.27
N ASN A 88 6.33 5.27 3.14
CA ASN A 88 7.49 5.23 4.04
C ASN A 88 7.42 4.13 5.12
N THR A 89 6.28 3.42 5.22
CA THR A 89 6.10 2.25 6.10
C THR A 89 6.03 0.92 5.34
N ILE A 90 6.19 0.95 4.01
CA ILE A 90 6.19 -0.25 3.17
C ILE A 90 7.60 -0.45 2.63
N ASP A 91 8.17 -1.62 2.86
CA ASP A 91 9.56 -1.90 2.55
C ASP A 91 9.74 -2.61 1.21
N VAL A 92 8.85 -3.55 0.89
CA VAL A 92 8.96 -4.40 -0.29
C VAL A 92 7.59 -4.63 -0.92
N LEU A 93 7.52 -4.55 -2.24
CA LEU A 93 6.42 -5.05 -3.05
C LEU A 93 6.85 -6.34 -3.74
N VAL A 94 6.05 -7.39 -3.60
CA VAL A 94 6.20 -8.67 -4.29
C VAL A 94 5.01 -8.88 -5.22
N THR A 95 5.29 -9.09 -6.49
CA THR A 95 4.31 -9.44 -7.51
C THR A 95 4.69 -10.74 -8.20
N ASP A 96 3.75 -11.30 -8.96
CA ASP A 96 3.97 -12.42 -9.87
C ASP A 96 4.93 -12.10 -11.03
N LEU A 97 5.24 -10.81 -11.26
CA LEU A 97 6.12 -10.35 -12.35
C LEU A 97 7.37 -9.60 -11.86
N GLY A 98 7.64 -9.61 -10.55
CA GLY A 98 8.87 -9.08 -9.98
C GLY A 98 8.72 -8.53 -8.58
N ILE A 99 9.87 -8.18 -7.99
CA ILE A 99 9.99 -7.62 -6.65
C ILE A 99 10.53 -6.21 -6.79
N ALA A 100 9.92 -5.26 -6.09
CA ALA A 100 10.44 -3.91 -5.93
C ALA A 100 10.73 -3.64 -4.45
N VAL A 101 11.88 -3.04 -4.15
CA VAL A 101 12.27 -2.64 -2.80
C VAL A 101 12.14 -1.14 -2.71
N ASN A 102 11.55 -0.65 -1.62
CA ASN A 102 11.46 0.78 -1.37
C ASN A 102 12.88 1.37 -1.29
N PRO A 103 13.21 2.42 -2.06
CA PRO A 103 14.55 3.00 -2.08
C PRO A 103 15.07 3.44 -0.70
N ILE A 104 14.19 3.70 0.27
CA ILE A 104 14.59 4.03 1.65
C ILE A 104 15.26 2.84 2.38
N ARG A 105 15.03 1.60 1.92
CA ARG A 105 15.55 0.34 2.48
C ARG A 105 16.76 -0.17 1.69
N THR A 106 17.82 0.61 1.69
CA THR A 106 19.09 0.27 1.03
C THR A 106 19.70 -1.01 1.59
N ASP A 107 19.47 -1.31 2.86
CA ASP A 107 19.84 -2.57 3.52
C ASP A 107 19.21 -3.79 2.84
N LEU A 108 17.88 -3.76 2.65
CA LEU A 108 17.15 -4.86 2.01
C LEU A 108 17.54 -5.01 0.54
N LEU A 109 17.74 -3.89 -0.17
CA LEU A 109 18.19 -3.91 -1.56
C LEU A 109 19.54 -4.63 -1.70
N MET A 110 20.50 -4.34 -0.81
CA MET A 110 21.81 -5.00 -0.79
C MET A 110 21.71 -6.48 -0.44
N TRP A 111 20.92 -6.84 0.56
CA TRP A 111 20.73 -8.24 0.96
C TRP A 111 20.11 -9.08 -0.15
N LEU A 112 19.04 -8.59 -0.78
CA LEU A 112 18.36 -9.30 -1.87
C LEU A 112 19.28 -9.45 -3.09
N LYS A 113 20.01 -8.39 -3.48
CA LYS A 113 20.99 -8.48 -4.57
C LYS A 113 22.12 -9.46 -4.28
N SER A 114 22.64 -9.46 -3.05
CA SER A 114 23.70 -10.39 -2.63
C SER A 114 23.22 -11.85 -2.60
N ALA A 115 21.93 -12.06 -2.35
CA ALA A 115 21.28 -13.36 -2.43
C ALA A 115 20.92 -13.80 -3.87
N GLY A 116 21.26 -13.00 -4.89
CA GLY A 116 20.94 -13.30 -6.30
C GLY A 116 19.49 -13.04 -6.68
N ILE A 117 18.72 -12.31 -5.87
CA ILE A 117 17.33 -11.96 -6.16
C ILE A 117 17.29 -10.72 -7.06
N VAL A 118 16.56 -10.83 -8.17
CA VAL A 118 16.35 -9.73 -9.11
C VAL A 118 15.32 -8.75 -8.53
N VAL A 119 15.77 -7.54 -8.24
CA VAL A 119 14.93 -6.43 -7.80
C VAL A 119 14.76 -5.44 -8.96
N LYS A 120 13.53 -5.00 -9.19
CA LYS A 120 13.14 -4.00 -10.19
C LYS A 120 12.81 -2.68 -9.52
N ASP A 121 12.86 -1.59 -10.29
CA ASP A 121 12.21 -0.35 -9.90
C ASP A 121 10.68 -0.52 -9.93
N ILE A 122 9.97 0.09 -8.98
CA ILE A 122 8.50 0.00 -8.94
C ILE A 122 7.85 0.64 -10.19
N CYS A 123 8.50 1.62 -10.82
CA CYS A 123 8.08 2.20 -12.08
C CYS A 123 8.17 1.19 -13.22
N GLU A 124 9.17 0.29 -13.23
CA GLU A 124 9.25 -0.78 -14.23
C GLU A 124 8.09 -1.77 -14.11
N LEU A 125 7.66 -2.07 -12.88
CA LEU A 125 6.47 -2.89 -12.64
C LEU A 125 5.20 -2.17 -13.10
N ARG A 126 5.05 -0.88 -12.80
CA ARG A 126 3.94 -0.05 -13.28
C ARG A 126 3.89 -0.04 -14.82
N ASP A 127 5.01 0.24 -15.47
CA ASP A 127 5.10 0.38 -16.92
C ASP A 127 4.82 -0.96 -17.63
N LEU A 128 5.30 -2.06 -17.05
CA LEU A 128 4.96 -3.41 -17.49
C LEU A 128 3.45 -3.64 -17.41
N ALA A 129 2.81 -3.30 -16.28
CA ALA A 129 1.38 -3.48 -16.13
C ALA A 129 0.58 -2.64 -17.13
N TYR A 130 0.93 -1.35 -17.28
CA TYR A 130 0.28 -0.45 -18.23
C TYR A 130 0.48 -0.88 -19.68
N SER A 131 1.59 -1.52 -20.04
CA SER A 131 1.79 -2.08 -21.38
C SER A 131 0.81 -3.21 -21.70
N ILE A 132 0.28 -3.89 -20.68
CA ILE A 132 -0.62 -5.04 -20.83
C ILE A 132 -2.09 -4.60 -20.76
N VAL A 133 -2.46 -3.80 -19.75
CA VAL A 133 -3.87 -3.42 -19.50
C VAL A 133 -4.21 -1.98 -19.90
N GLY A 134 -3.23 -1.20 -20.34
CA GLY A 134 -3.37 0.24 -20.56
C GLY A 134 -3.26 1.04 -19.28
N LYS A 135 -3.10 2.36 -19.43
CA LYS A 135 -3.15 3.29 -18.30
C LYS A 135 -4.61 3.47 -17.82
N PRO A 136 -4.88 3.39 -16.51
CA PRO A 136 -6.22 3.61 -15.98
C PRO A 136 -6.78 4.98 -16.36
N LEU A 137 -8.07 5.03 -16.69
CA LEU A 137 -8.78 6.29 -16.89
C LEU A 137 -9.02 6.97 -15.53
N PRO A 138 -8.85 8.30 -15.43
CA PRO A 138 -9.13 9.01 -14.19
C PRO A 138 -10.62 8.96 -13.85
N ILE A 139 -10.93 8.82 -12.56
CA ILE A 139 -12.30 8.85 -12.05
C ILE A 139 -12.75 10.30 -11.83
N ASN A 140 -14.00 10.59 -12.18
CA ASN A 140 -14.59 11.90 -12.01
C ASN A 140 -15.22 12.03 -10.62
N TYR A 141 -14.53 12.73 -9.72
CA TYR A 141 -15.03 13.02 -8.38
C TYR A 141 -15.74 14.37 -8.30
N ASP A 142 -16.74 14.45 -7.43
CA ASP A 142 -17.28 15.71 -6.91
C ASP A 142 -16.44 16.16 -5.71
N THR A 143 -15.45 17.01 -5.99
CA THR A 143 -14.49 17.52 -4.99
C THR A 143 -15.13 18.42 -3.93
N ASN A 144 -16.39 18.83 -4.10
CA ASN A 144 -17.13 19.60 -3.09
C ASN A 144 -17.85 18.70 -2.08
N ARG A 145 -17.86 17.38 -2.30
CA ARG A 145 -18.59 16.43 -1.46
C ARG A 145 -17.68 15.33 -0.94
N VAL A 146 -17.12 15.57 0.23
CA VAL A 146 -16.41 14.56 1.03
C VAL A 146 -17.42 13.53 1.55
N ILE A 147 -17.10 12.23 1.38
CA ILE A 147 -17.93 11.11 1.86
C ILE A 147 -17.25 10.30 2.97
N ALA A 148 -15.92 10.38 3.08
CA ALA A 148 -15.16 9.78 4.17
C ALA A 148 -13.85 10.55 4.42
N LEU A 149 -13.40 10.53 5.68
CA LEU A 149 -12.07 10.97 6.09
C LEU A 149 -11.25 9.73 6.44
N ILE A 150 -10.00 9.69 6.00
CA ILE A 150 -9.07 8.61 6.33
C ILE A 150 -8.19 9.10 7.47
N GLU A 151 -8.49 8.61 8.67
CA GLU A 151 -7.66 8.83 9.86
C GLU A 151 -6.53 7.80 9.87
N TYR A 152 -5.30 8.28 10.04
CA TYR A 152 -4.14 7.45 10.27
C TYR A 152 -4.11 6.96 11.71
N ARG A 153 -3.28 5.96 12.00
CA ARG A 153 -3.25 5.29 13.31
C ARG A 153 -3.05 6.25 14.49
N ASP A 154 -2.36 7.37 14.29
CA ASP A 154 -2.06 8.37 15.31
C ASP A 154 -3.13 9.48 15.45
N GLY A 155 -4.27 9.34 14.78
CA GLY A 155 -5.38 10.31 14.82
C GLY A 155 -5.26 11.47 13.83
N THR A 156 -4.18 11.55 13.06
CA THR A 156 -4.04 12.57 12.00
C THR A 156 -4.83 12.17 10.75
N LEU A 157 -5.27 13.15 9.96
CA LEU A 157 -5.93 12.88 8.67
C LEU A 157 -4.86 12.69 7.59
N ILE A 158 -4.83 11.50 6.97
CA ILE A 158 -3.88 11.16 5.91
C ILE A 158 -4.47 11.35 4.52
N ASP A 159 -5.79 11.17 4.36
CA ASP A 159 -6.46 11.37 3.08
C ASP A 159 -7.97 11.60 3.24
N THR A 160 -8.65 11.93 2.14
CA THR A 160 -10.11 12.08 2.07
C THR A 160 -10.67 11.35 0.85
N VAL A 161 -11.91 10.86 0.97
CA VAL A 161 -12.63 10.24 -0.14
C VAL A 161 -13.79 11.13 -0.56
N TYR A 162 -13.87 11.41 -1.85
CA TYR A 162 -14.91 12.24 -2.46
C TYR A 162 -15.97 11.39 -3.14
N LYS A 163 -17.17 11.94 -3.30
CA LYS A 163 -18.26 11.26 -4.02
C LYS A 163 -17.89 11.10 -5.51
N VAL A 164 -18.06 9.89 -6.06
CA VAL A 164 -17.99 9.63 -7.51
C VAL A 164 -19.21 10.27 -8.21
N LYS A 165 -19.00 10.92 -9.36
CA LYS A 165 -20.07 11.53 -10.16
C LYS A 165 -20.87 10.52 -10.97
#